data_AF-A0A6B9FZF6-F1
#
_entry.id   AF-A0A6B9FZF6-F1
#
_cell.length_a   1.000
_cell.length_b   1.000
_cell.length_c   1.000
_cell.angle_alpha   90.00
_cell.angle_beta   90.00
_cell.angle_gamma   90.00
#
_symmetry.space_group_name_H-M   'P 1'
#
loop_
_entity.id
_entity.type
_entity.pdbx_description
1 polymer ?
#
loop_
_entity_poly.entity_id
_entity_poly.type
_entity_poly.pdbx_seq_one_letter_code
_entity_poly.pdbx_strand_id
1 'polypeptide(L)'
;MQMMFMDTQTVNGENGDMPQVSYPSGYLDEVAARVRLFRSVVASTQVELCHRIGISTNAWSHYEKGRSPPSELVCAKLKRLHGVTRDWFMDGSLAGMPVDLVQKLEAAAPVPTRTNKQRA
;
A
#
# COMPACT_ATOMS: atom_id res chain seq x y z
N MET A 1 49.43 -25.41 11.39
CA MET A 1 48.11 -25.10 11.95
C MET A 1 47.35 -24.33 10.88
N GLN A 2 46.54 -25.03 10.08
CA GLN A 2 45.85 -24.49 8.92
C GLN A 2 44.46 -24.03 9.38
N MET A 3 44.19 -22.73 9.29
CA MET A 3 42.85 -22.17 9.55
C MET A 3 41.89 -22.71 8.47
N MET A 4 40.94 -23.55 8.89
CA MET A 4 39.79 -23.92 8.08
C MET A 4 38.90 -22.69 7.92
N PHE A 5 38.82 -22.16 6.71
CA PHE A 5 37.75 -21.25 6.31
C PHE A 5 36.47 -22.09 6.18
N MET A 6 35.44 -21.76 6.96
CA MET A 6 34.13 -22.38 6.84
C MET A 6 33.54 -21.97 5.49
N ASP A 7 33.28 -22.95 4.62
CA ASP A 7 32.50 -22.74 3.40
C ASP A 7 31.17 -22.08 3.78
N THR A 8 30.97 -20.85 3.31
CA THR A 8 29.66 -20.19 3.39
C THR A 8 28.69 -20.98 2.51
N GLN A 9 28.01 -21.93 3.12
CA GLN A 9 26.86 -22.60 2.52
C GLN A 9 25.81 -21.53 2.21
N THR A 10 25.58 -21.27 0.92
CA THR A 10 24.38 -20.56 0.46
C THR A 10 23.18 -21.40 0.89
N VAL A 11 22.49 -20.98 1.95
CA VAL A 11 21.20 -21.56 2.31
C VAL A 11 20.20 -21.16 1.24
N ASN A 12 19.96 -22.06 0.30
CA ASN A 12 18.82 -21.96 -0.61
C ASN A 12 17.56 -22.08 0.26
N GLY A 13 16.99 -20.92 0.63
CA GLY A 13 15.73 -20.85 1.35
C GLY A 13 14.67 -21.63 0.59
N GLU A 14 14.21 -22.70 1.23
CA GLU A 14 13.07 -23.54 0.89
C GLU A 14 11.79 -22.70 0.69
N ASN A 15 11.61 -22.15 -0.51
CA ASN A 15 10.35 -21.56 -0.96
C ASN A 15 9.34 -22.69 -1.26
N GLY A 16 8.88 -23.39 -0.22
CA GLY A 16 8.07 -24.60 -0.37
C GLY A 16 6.62 -24.52 0.14
N ASP A 17 6.30 -23.67 1.11
CA ASP A 17 5.00 -23.76 1.79
C ASP A 17 4.52 -22.43 2.40
N MET A 18 4.65 -21.32 1.66
CA MET A 18 3.90 -20.11 2.04
C MET A 18 2.45 -20.28 1.58
N PRO A 19 1.44 -20.13 2.47
CA PRO A 19 0.06 -20.12 2.06
C PRO A 19 -0.14 -19.01 1.02
N GLN A 20 -0.64 -19.37 -0.15
CA GLN A 20 -1.02 -18.39 -1.17
C GLN A 20 -2.26 -17.64 -0.67
N VAL A 21 -2.04 -16.55 0.07
CA VAL A 21 -3.12 -15.68 0.54
C VAL A 21 -3.66 -14.90 -0.65
N SER A 22 -4.75 -15.39 -1.23
CA SER A 22 -5.50 -14.67 -2.26
C SER A 22 -6.43 -13.64 -1.61
N TYR A 23 -6.52 -12.47 -2.21
CA TYR A 23 -7.47 -11.45 -1.77
C TYR A 23 -8.91 -11.84 -2.15
N PRO A 24 -9.91 -11.48 -1.32
CA PRO A 24 -11.31 -11.55 -1.74
C PRO A 24 -11.54 -10.78 -3.05
N SER A 25 -12.48 -11.25 -3.86
CA SER A 25 -12.86 -10.54 -5.09
C SER A 25 -13.25 -9.09 -4.78
N GLY A 26 -12.77 -8.14 -5.60
CA GLY A 26 -13.03 -6.69 -5.45
C GLY A 26 -12.20 -5.97 -4.40
N TYR A 27 -11.48 -6.68 -3.51
CA TYR A 27 -10.65 -6.03 -2.47
C TYR A 27 -9.58 -5.12 -3.07
N LEU A 28 -8.86 -5.59 -4.10
CA LEU A 28 -7.81 -4.80 -4.75
C LEU A 28 -8.37 -3.58 -5.49
N ASP A 29 -9.62 -3.64 -5.95
CA ASP A 29 -10.29 -2.49 -6.58
C ASP A 29 -10.62 -1.41 -5.54
N GLU A 30 -11.05 -1.80 -4.33
CA GLU A 30 -11.25 -0.88 -3.21
C GLU A 30 -9.93 -0.22 -2.78
N VAL A 31 -8.85 -1.02 -2.65
CA VAL A 31 -7.51 -0.50 -2.36
C VAL A 31 -7.07 0.48 -3.44
N ALA A 32 -7.24 0.11 -4.72
CA ALA A 32 -6.89 0.98 -5.84
C ALA A 32 -7.70 2.29 -5.83
N ALA A 33 -8.98 2.25 -5.45
CA ALA A 33 -9.80 3.45 -5.30
C ALA A 33 -9.23 4.40 -4.24
N ARG A 34 -8.82 3.87 -3.08
CA ARG A 34 -8.18 4.66 -2.03
C ARG A 34 -6.81 5.22 -2.45
N VAL A 35 -6.02 4.44 -3.19
CA VAL A 35 -4.75 4.91 -3.76
C VAL A 35 -4.96 6.10 -4.71
N ARG A 36 -5.95 6.01 -5.62
CA ARG A 36 -6.29 7.10 -6.55
C ARG A 36 -6.78 8.35 -5.80
N LEU A 37 -7.66 8.16 -4.81
CA LEU A 37 -8.17 9.25 -3.97
C LEU A 37 -7.03 9.97 -3.27
N PHE A 38 -6.16 9.22 -2.58
CA PHE A 38 -5.00 9.79 -1.92
C PHE A 38 -4.11 10.57 -2.89
N ARG A 39 -3.78 10.00 -4.05
CA ARG A 39 -2.99 10.71 -5.07
C ARG A 39 -3.66 12.03 -5.42
N SER A 40 -4.95 12.05 -5.73
CA SER A 40 -5.67 13.27 -6.12
C SER A 40 -5.61 14.39 -5.08
N VAL A 41 -5.49 14.04 -3.79
CA VAL A 41 -5.35 15.00 -2.70
C VAL A 41 -3.93 15.54 -2.55
N VAL A 42 -2.90 14.71 -2.79
CA VAL A 42 -1.51 15.09 -2.51
C VAL A 42 -0.71 15.51 -3.74
N ALA A 43 -1.14 15.15 -4.95
CA ALA A 43 -0.41 15.40 -6.19
C ALA A 43 -1.34 15.38 -7.42
N SER A 44 -1.09 16.29 -8.36
CA SER A 44 -1.92 16.42 -9.56
C SER A 44 -1.72 15.24 -10.52
N THR A 45 -0.50 14.68 -10.57
CA THR A 45 -0.15 13.59 -11.50
C THR A 45 0.54 12.42 -10.79
N GLN A 46 0.51 11.23 -11.40
CA GLN A 46 1.26 10.06 -10.92
C GLN A 46 2.77 10.35 -10.89
N VAL A 47 3.29 11.02 -11.93
CA VAL A 47 4.72 11.34 -12.09
C VAL A 47 5.20 12.22 -10.94
N GLU A 48 4.44 13.27 -10.61
CA GLU A 48 4.74 14.17 -9.50
C GLU A 48 4.85 13.42 -8.17
N LEU A 49 3.86 12.56 -7.87
CA LEU A 49 3.88 11.78 -6.63
C LEU A 49 5.05 10.81 -6.60
N CYS A 50 5.27 10.07 -7.70
CA CYS A 50 6.35 9.09 -7.81
C CYS A 50 7.73 9.71 -7.63
N HIS A 51 7.95 10.90 -8.19
CA HIS A 51 9.17 11.67 -8.02
C HIS A 51 9.37 12.07 -6.55
N ARG A 52 8.31 12.52 -5.86
CA ARG A 52 8.36 12.91 -4.44
C ARG A 52 8.70 11.73 -3.52
N ILE A 53 8.16 10.54 -3.78
CA ILE A 53 8.36 9.35 -2.94
C ILE A 53 9.56 8.48 -3.38
N GLY A 54 10.11 8.74 -4.56
CA GLY A 54 11.24 8.02 -5.15
C GLY A 54 10.89 6.58 -5.50
N ILE A 55 9.82 6.36 -6.26
CA ILE A 55 9.47 5.04 -6.84
C ILE A 55 9.18 5.17 -8.34
N SER A 56 9.09 4.04 -9.05
CA SER A 56 8.70 4.05 -10.46
C SER A 56 7.21 4.35 -10.65
N THR A 57 6.90 5.10 -11.70
CA THR A 57 5.52 5.36 -12.13
C THR A 57 4.76 4.08 -12.47
N ASN A 58 5.46 3.06 -13.00
CA ASN A 58 4.88 1.74 -13.26
C ASN A 58 4.40 1.05 -11.98
N ALA A 59 5.18 1.10 -10.89
CA ALA A 59 4.76 0.54 -9.60
C ALA A 59 3.49 1.23 -9.09
N TRP A 60 3.44 2.57 -9.15
CA TRP A 60 2.24 3.32 -8.75
C TRP A 60 1.03 3.01 -9.65
N SER A 61 1.24 2.90 -10.96
CA SER A 61 0.20 2.52 -11.93
C SER A 61 -0.40 1.14 -11.63
N HIS A 62 0.39 0.19 -11.14
CA HIS A 62 -0.13 -1.12 -10.70
C HIS A 62 -1.07 -1.00 -9.50
N TYR A 63 -0.70 -0.14 -8.53
CA TYR A 63 -1.53 0.13 -7.35
C TYR A 63 -2.86 0.77 -7.75
N GLU A 64 -2.82 1.79 -8.61
CA GLU A 64 -4.02 2.43 -9.14
C GLU A 64 -4.81 1.57 -10.12
N LYS A 65 -4.34 0.39 -10.51
CA LYS A 65 -5.09 -0.55 -11.37
C LYS A 65 -5.60 -1.78 -10.60
N GLY A 66 -5.36 -1.85 -9.29
CA GLY A 66 -5.71 -3.01 -8.49
C GLY A 66 -4.91 -4.27 -8.86
N ARG A 67 -3.76 -4.11 -9.51
CA ARG A 67 -2.89 -5.25 -9.88
C ARG A 67 -2.08 -5.75 -8.69
N SER A 68 -1.76 -4.86 -7.76
CA SER A 68 -1.10 -5.16 -6.50
C SER A 68 -1.42 -4.05 -5.48
N PRO A 69 -1.39 -4.34 -4.18
CA PRO A 69 -1.45 -3.29 -3.17
C PRO A 69 -0.08 -2.58 -3.03
N PRO A 70 -0.04 -1.37 -2.45
CA PRO A 70 1.21 -0.72 -2.09
C PRO A 70 2.03 -1.61 -1.15
N SER A 71 3.34 -1.70 -1.41
CA SER A 71 4.24 -2.49 -0.55
C SER A 71 4.46 -1.81 0.81
N GLU A 72 4.90 -2.58 1.80
CA GLU A 72 5.16 -2.07 3.15
C GLU A 72 6.12 -0.88 3.15
N LEU A 73 7.19 -0.95 2.36
CA LEU A 73 8.17 0.13 2.23
C LEU A 73 7.56 1.40 1.63
N VAL A 74 6.65 1.27 0.66
CA VAL A 74 5.92 2.40 0.08
C VAL A 74 4.98 3.00 1.12
N CYS A 75 4.22 2.18 1.84
CA CYS A 75 3.34 2.64 2.93
C CYS A 75 4.11 3.39 4.02
N ALA A 76 5.27 2.86 4.44
CA ALA A 76 6.12 3.51 5.45
C ALA A 76 6.63 4.89 4.97
N LYS A 77 7.04 5.00 3.70
CA LYS A 77 7.44 6.29 3.11
C LYS A 77 6.26 7.28 3.05
N LEU A 78 5.10 6.82 2.60
CA LEU A 78 3.89 7.65 2.53
C LEU A 78 3.45 8.14 3.91
N LYS A 79 3.52 7.27 4.93
CA LYS A 79 3.26 7.65 6.33
C LYS A 79 4.21 8.75 6.80
N ARG A 80 5.51 8.63 6.50
CA ARG A 80 6.51 9.63 6.90
C ARG A 80 6.33 10.98 6.18
N LEU A 81 5.94 10.97 4.91
CA LEU A 81 5.83 12.18 4.10
C LEU A 81 4.48 12.88 4.22
N HIS A 82 3.41 12.11 4.39
CA HIS A 82 2.03 12.61 4.31
C HIS A 82 1.17 12.23 5.51
N GLY A 83 1.65 11.38 6.42
CA GLY A 83 0.88 10.93 7.59
C GLY A 83 -0.17 9.86 7.30
N VAL A 84 -0.33 9.41 6.05
CA VAL A 84 -1.28 8.36 5.67
C VAL A 84 -0.81 6.99 6.17
N THR A 85 -1.71 6.21 6.77
CA THR A 85 -1.39 4.89 7.28
C THR A 85 -1.60 3.80 6.23
N ARG A 86 -0.88 2.68 6.39
CA ARG A 86 -1.12 1.47 5.60
C ARG A 86 -2.55 0.99 5.72
N ASP A 87 -3.06 0.97 6.95
CA ASP A 87 -4.40 0.46 7.26
C ASP A 87 -5.45 1.21 6.47
N TRP A 88 -5.33 2.54 6.36
CA TRP A 88 -6.21 3.31 5.50
C TRP A 88 -6.24 2.82 4.04
N PHE A 89 -5.10 2.53 3.41
CA PHE A 89 -5.11 1.96 2.05
C PHE A 89 -5.78 0.58 1.99
N MET A 90 -5.54 -0.25 3.00
CA MET A 90 -5.96 -1.66 3.03
C MET A 90 -7.45 -1.82 3.38
N ASP A 91 -7.92 -1.17 4.44
CA ASP A 91 -9.27 -1.35 5.00
C ASP A 91 -10.07 -0.04 5.18
N GLY A 92 -9.44 1.12 4.98
CA GLY A 92 -10.09 2.42 5.11
C GLY A 92 -10.09 3.00 6.54
N SER A 93 -9.37 2.39 7.48
CA SER A 93 -9.24 2.89 8.84
C SER A 93 -8.64 4.30 8.90
N LEU A 94 -9.33 5.21 9.59
CA LEU A 94 -8.85 6.58 9.81
C LEU A 94 -7.89 6.70 11.01
N ALA A 95 -7.67 5.60 11.74
CA ALA A 95 -6.88 5.62 12.96
C ALA A 95 -5.42 6.02 12.68
N GLY A 96 -4.92 6.96 13.50
CA GLY A 96 -3.53 7.42 13.42
C GLY A 96 -3.21 8.34 12.24
N MET A 97 -4.21 8.81 11.48
CA MET A 97 -4.02 9.82 10.45
C MET A 97 -4.18 11.26 10.98
N PRO A 98 -3.44 12.23 10.43
CA PRO A 98 -3.63 13.66 10.71
C PRO A 98 -5.03 14.15 10.32
N VAL A 99 -5.63 15.00 11.17
CA VAL A 99 -7.00 15.51 10.97
C VAL A 99 -7.14 16.29 9.66
N ASP A 100 -6.15 17.10 9.30
CA ASP A 100 -6.17 17.90 8.08
C ASP A 100 -6.17 17.02 6.80
N LEU A 101 -5.46 15.90 6.82
CA LEU A 101 -5.49 14.92 5.74
C LEU A 101 -6.85 14.24 5.64
N VAL A 102 -7.42 13.81 6.77
CA VAL A 102 -8.74 13.18 6.81
C VAL A 102 -9.80 14.10 6.20
N GLN A 103 -9.83 15.37 6.61
CA GLN A 103 -10.76 16.35 6.07
C GLN A 103 -10.61 16.52 4.55
N LYS A 104 -9.37 16.55 4.03
CA LYS A 104 -9.14 16.64 2.58
C LYS A 104 -9.62 15.39 1.84
N LEU A 105 -9.41 14.20 2.41
CA LEU A 105 -9.87 12.94 1.82
C LEU A 105 -11.40 12.84 1.81
N GLU A 106 -12.07 13.27 2.89
CA GLU A 106 -13.52 13.34 2.97
C GLU A 106 -14.12 14.39 2.02
N ALA A 107 -13.47 15.54 1.85
CA ALA A 107 -13.89 16.56 0.89
C ALA A 107 -13.71 16.10 -0.58
N ALA A 108 -12.72 15.24 -0.85
CA ALA A 108 -12.37 14.80 -2.19
C ALA A 108 -13.17 13.57 -2.68
N ALA A 109 -13.89 12.85 -1.80
CA ALA A 109 -14.66 11.67 -2.18
C ALA A 109 -16.04 11.59 -1.50
N PRO A 110 -17.08 11.07 -2.19
CA PRO A 110 -18.07 10.26 -1.51
C PRO A 110 -17.41 8.91 -1.17
N VAL A 111 -16.95 8.77 0.07
CA VAL A 111 -16.30 7.54 0.55
C VAL A 111 -17.27 6.36 0.36
N PRO A 112 -16.93 5.29 -0.39
CA PRO A 112 -17.61 4.00 -0.23
C PRO A 112 -17.14 3.43 1.11
N THR A 113 -17.70 3.95 2.19
CA THR A 113 -17.48 3.43 3.53
C THR A 113 -18.11 2.05 3.52
N ARG A 114 -17.30 1.01 3.76
CA ARG A 114 -17.77 -0.36 3.84
C ARG A 114 -18.78 -0.46 4.98
N THR A 115 -20.05 -0.20 4.68
CA THR A 115 -21.15 -0.37 5.60
C THR A 115 -21.35 -1.86 5.73
N ASN A 116 -21.02 -2.38 6.91
CA ASN A 116 -21.06 -3.79 7.23
C ASN A 116 -22.47 -4.34 6.94
N LYS A 117 -22.66 -5.04 5.82
CA LYS A 117 -23.93 -5.72 5.53
C LYS A 117 -23.91 -7.02 6.32
N GLN A 118 -24.60 -7.01 7.46
CA GLN A 118 -24.87 -8.23 8.22
C GLN A 118 -25.44 -9.27 7.24
N ARG A 119 -24.79 -10.45 7.19
CA ARG A 119 -25.34 -11.60 6.48
C ARG A 119 -26.57 -12.07 7.23
N ALA A 120 -27.73 -12.00 6.56
CA ALA A 120 -28.93 -12.75 6.91
C ALA A 120 -28.96 -14.03 6.06
#